data_AF-A0A9X0DIW4-F1
#
_entry.id   AF-A0A9X0DIW4-F1
#
_cell.length_a   1.000
_cell.length_b   1.000
_cell.length_c   1.000
_cell.angle_alpha   90.00
_cell.angle_beta   90.00
_cell.angle_gamma   90.00
#
_symmetry.space_group_name_H-M   'P 1'
#
loop_
_entity.id
_entity.type
_entity.pdbx_description
1 polymer ?
#
loop_
_entity_poly.entity_id
_entity_poly.type
_entity_poly.pdbx_seq_one_letter_code
_entity_poly.pdbx_strand_id
1 'polypeptide(L)'
;MPDSPLSIAASITGLLTFVAAVVAGFYAHALGLRDAIDTQAEISSALDKIYLLETETDMLNNAYLASLIRQPDRKYGTGDFKYFQGLYVRSLERMRVMDRELRTSAESVTKGDGYGRISRVKRKAAWMASRARIQRDIDERKTESIRIFQIQLAMLSA
;
A
#
# COMPACT_ATOMS: atom_id res chain seq x y z
N MET A 1 12.40 46.47 50.38
CA MET A 1 13.35 45.39 50.05
C MET A 1 13.60 45.50 48.55
N PRO A 2 14.84 45.75 48.10
CA PRO A 2 15.13 45.74 46.66
C PRO A 2 15.24 44.29 46.19
N ASP A 3 14.63 43.96 45.07
CA ASP A 3 14.76 42.64 44.45
C ASP A 3 16.23 42.37 44.13
N SER A 4 16.79 41.29 44.69
CA SER A 4 18.19 40.97 44.47
C SER A 4 18.40 40.64 42.97
N PRO A 5 19.54 41.02 42.36
CA PRO A 5 19.85 40.66 40.96
C PRO A 5 19.71 39.17 40.67
N LEU A 6 19.95 38.32 41.69
CA LEU A 6 19.78 36.87 41.63
C LEU A 6 18.30 36.45 41.53
N SER A 7 17.41 37.12 42.26
CA SER A 7 15.97 36.86 42.21
C SER A 7 15.38 37.24 40.84
N ILE A 8 15.82 38.37 40.30
CA ILE A 8 15.43 38.81 38.95
C ILE A 8 15.93 37.80 37.90
N ALA A 9 17.20 37.39 37.96
CA ALA A 9 17.76 36.40 37.04
C ALA A 9 17.05 35.03 37.11
N ALA A 10 16.70 34.57 38.30
CA ALA A 10 15.95 33.33 38.49
C ALA A 10 14.53 33.42 37.89
N SER A 11 13.84 34.55 38.08
CA SER A 11 12.50 34.77 37.51
C SER A 11 12.51 34.80 35.98
N ILE A 12 13.50 35.47 35.38
CA ILE A 12 13.69 35.53 33.92
C ILE A 12 14.00 34.14 33.38
N THR A 13 14.90 33.40 34.05
CA THR A 13 15.26 32.02 33.66
C THR A 13 14.05 31.08 33.73
N GLY A 14 13.23 31.20 34.78
CA GLY A 14 12.00 30.42 34.93
C GLY A 14 10.98 30.70 33.83
N LEU A 15 10.76 31.98 33.50
CA LEU A 15 9.90 32.40 32.39
C LEU A 15 10.42 31.88 31.05
N LEU A 16 11.71 32.02 30.76
CA LEU A 16 12.31 31.53 29.53
C LEU A 16 12.23 30.00 29.41
N THR A 17 12.46 29.28 30.51
CA THR A 17 12.34 27.80 30.54
C THR A 17 10.90 27.36 30.30
N PHE A 18 9.93 28.04 30.91
CA PHE A 18 8.51 27.76 30.68
C PHE A 18 8.11 28.02 29.22
N VAL A 19 8.50 29.17 28.66
CA VAL A 19 8.24 29.49 27.25
C VAL A 19 8.89 28.47 26.32
N ALA A 20 10.14 28.08 26.58
CA ALA A 20 10.84 27.05 25.81
C ALA A 20 10.13 25.70 25.86
N ALA A 21 9.66 25.27 27.03
CA ALA A 21 8.92 24.02 27.20
C ALA A 21 7.58 24.06 26.44
N VAL A 22 6.86 25.18 26.49
CA VAL A 22 5.61 25.38 25.74
C VAL A 22 5.84 25.33 24.23
N VAL A 23 6.85 26.06 23.73
CA VAL A 23 7.22 26.06 22.31
C VAL A 23 7.65 24.67 21.85
N ALA A 24 8.45 23.95 22.65
CA ALA A 24 8.84 22.57 22.36
C ALA A 24 7.63 21.63 22.29
N GLY A 25 6.64 21.80 23.18
CA GLY A 25 5.38 21.06 23.15
C GLY A 25 4.57 21.29 21.88
N PHE A 26 4.40 22.56 21.47
CA PHE A 26 3.73 22.89 20.20
C PHE A 26 4.48 22.36 18.98
N TYR A 27 5.80 22.48 18.98
CA TYR A 27 6.64 21.98 17.88
C TYR A 27 6.55 20.46 17.74
N ALA A 28 6.64 19.71 18.86
CA ALA A 28 6.47 18.26 18.87
C ALA A 28 5.08 17.85 18.39
N HIS A 29 4.04 18.60 18.77
CA HIS A 29 2.67 18.35 18.31
C HIS A 29 2.53 18.60 16.80
N ALA A 30 3.09 19.69 16.28
CA ALA A 30 3.08 20.01 14.86
C ALA A 30 3.81 18.95 14.02
N LEU A 31 4.99 18.49 14.48
CA LEU A 31 5.71 17.38 13.84
C LEU A 31 4.88 16.09 13.85
N GLY A 32 4.26 15.75 14.99
CA GLY A 32 3.39 14.57 15.09
C GLY A 32 2.19 14.61 14.14
N LEU A 33 1.61 15.79 13.91
CA LEU A 33 0.54 15.99 12.94
C LEU A 33 1.02 15.82 11.50
N ARG A 34 2.16 16.45 11.14
CA ARG A 34 2.75 16.34 9.79
C ARG A 34 3.06 14.89 9.43
N ASP A 35 3.78 14.19 10.31
CA ASP A 35 4.12 12.78 10.12
C ASP A 35 2.89 11.88 9.93
N ALA A 36 1.80 12.18 10.65
CA ALA A 36 0.56 11.42 10.54
C ALA A 36 -0.15 11.66 9.19
N ILE A 37 -0.09 12.89 8.66
CA ILE A 37 -0.60 13.22 7.33
C ILE A 37 0.21 12.49 6.25
N ASP A 38 1.54 12.55 6.33
CA ASP A 38 2.43 11.89 5.37
C ASP A 38 2.19 10.37 5.36
N THR A 39 2.08 9.75 6.54
CA THR A 39 1.73 8.33 6.68
C THR A 39 0.38 7.99 6.04
N GLN A 40 -0.64 8.85 6.23
CA GLN A 40 -1.96 8.62 5.64
C GLN A 40 -1.93 8.73 4.11
N ALA A 41 -1.17 9.68 3.58
CA ALA A 41 -0.97 9.83 2.14
C ALA A 41 -0.25 8.61 1.55
N GLU A 42 0.78 8.10 2.21
CA GLU A 42 1.50 6.87 1.81
C GLU A 42 0.57 5.66 1.76
N ILE A 43 -0.23 5.45 2.83
CA ILE A 43 -1.22 4.36 2.88
C ILE A 43 -2.23 4.50 1.75
N SER A 44 -2.79 5.70 1.54
CA SER A 44 -3.76 5.95 0.47
C SER A 44 -3.18 5.61 -0.91
N SER A 45 -1.98 6.11 -1.22
CA SER A 45 -1.29 5.83 -2.47
C SER A 45 -1.03 4.33 -2.68
N ALA A 46 -0.70 3.59 -1.62
CA ALA A 46 -0.52 2.14 -1.72
C ALA A 46 -1.84 1.41 -1.97
N LEU A 47 -2.92 1.81 -1.31
CA LEU A 47 -4.26 1.25 -1.54
C LEU A 47 -4.74 1.49 -2.97
N ASP A 48 -4.55 2.70 -3.49
CA ASP A 48 -4.92 3.03 -4.87
C ASP A 48 -4.16 2.15 -5.87
N LYS A 49 -2.86 1.91 -5.64
CA LYS A 49 -2.06 0.98 -6.46
C LYS A 49 -2.59 -0.45 -6.39
N ILE A 50 -2.93 -0.94 -5.19
CA ILE A 50 -3.50 -2.29 -5.01
C ILE A 50 -4.82 -2.42 -5.76
N TYR A 51 -5.70 -1.43 -5.64
CA TYR A 51 -6.99 -1.41 -6.34
C TYR A 51 -6.84 -1.41 -7.86
N LEU A 52 -5.87 -0.66 -8.39
CA LEU A 52 -5.56 -0.67 -9.83
C LEU A 52 -5.07 -2.04 -10.31
N LEU A 53 -4.23 -2.72 -9.52
CA LEU A 53 -3.74 -4.07 -9.85
C LEU A 53 -4.86 -5.13 -9.80
N GLU A 54 -5.75 -5.05 -8.81
CA GLU A 54 -6.93 -5.92 -8.72
C GLU A 54 -7.85 -5.71 -9.93
N THR A 55 -8.07 -4.45 -10.33
CA THR A 55 -8.86 -4.10 -11.52
C THR A 55 -8.25 -4.67 -12.80
N GLU A 56 -6.93 -4.60 -12.96
CA GLU A 56 -6.22 -5.20 -14.09
C GLU A 56 -6.47 -6.72 -14.16
N THR A 57 -6.32 -7.42 -13.03
CA THR A 57 -6.57 -8.86 -12.94
C THR A 57 -8.00 -9.21 -13.32
N ASP A 58 -8.97 -8.45 -12.81
CA ASP A 58 -10.38 -8.66 -13.11
C ASP A 58 -10.67 -8.45 -14.60
N MET A 59 -10.09 -7.42 -15.22
CA MET A 59 -10.22 -7.20 -16.66
C MET A 59 -9.65 -8.37 -17.48
N LEU A 60 -8.45 -8.84 -17.14
CA LEU A 60 -7.80 -9.96 -17.81
C LEU A 60 -8.60 -11.26 -17.63
N ASN A 61 -9.12 -11.49 -16.43
CA ASN A 61 -9.96 -12.62 -16.17
C ASN A 61 -11.29 -12.56 -16.91
N ASN A 62 -11.94 -11.40 -16.95
CA ASN A 62 -13.18 -11.23 -17.68
C ASN A 62 -12.96 -11.46 -19.18
N ALA A 63 -11.83 -10.99 -19.73
CA ALA A 63 -11.44 -11.27 -21.10
C ALA A 63 -11.21 -12.77 -21.35
N TYR A 64 -10.52 -13.46 -20.43
CA TYR A 64 -10.33 -14.91 -20.49
C TYR A 64 -11.66 -15.67 -20.46
N LEU A 65 -12.56 -15.37 -19.52
CA LEU A 65 -13.88 -16.00 -19.43
C LEU A 65 -14.73 -15.71 -20.68
N ALA A 66 -14.71 -14.48 -21.18
CA ALA A 66 -15.41 -14.12 -22.41
C ALA A 66 -14.88 -14.90 -23.63
N SER A 67 -13.57 -15.16 -23.69
CA SER A 67 -12.96 -15.99 -24.73
C SER A 67 -13.50 -17.42 -24.72
N LEU A 68 -13.68 -18.01 -23.53
CA LEU A 68 -14.22 -19.35 -23.36
C LEU A 68 -15.70 -19.41 -23.79
N ILE A 69 -16.49 -18.39 -23.46
CA ILE A 69 -17.92 -18.32 -23.82
C ILE A 69 -18.11 -18.13 -25.33
N ARG A 70 -17.30 -17.27 -25.97
CA ARG A 70 -17.41 -17.01 -27.42
C ARG A 70 -17.04 -18.20 -28.27
N GLN A 71 -16.25 -19.14 -27.74
CA GLN A 71 -15.66 -20.24 -28.49
C GLN A 71 -15.63 -21.53 -27.66
N PRO A 72 -16.79 -22.04 -27.20
CA PRO A 72 -16.86 -23.11 -26.21
C PRO A 72 -16.28 -24.44 -26.71
N ASP A 73 -16.45 -24.74 -28.00
CA ASP A 73 -15.97 -25.98 -28.63
C ASP A 73 -14.58 -25.86 -29.25
N ARG A 74 -14.00 -24.65 -29.23
CA ARG A 74 -12.76 -24.31 -29.92
C ARG A 74 -11.59 -24.54 -28.97
N LYS A 75 -11.10 -25.79 -28.94
CA LYS A 75 -9.77 -26.12 -28.40
C LYS A 75 -8.67 -25.57 -29.32
N TYR A 76 -8.58 -24.25 -29.49
CA TYR A 76 -7.58 -23.65 -30.37
C TYR A 76 -6.15 -23.97 -29.97
N GLY A 77 -5.29 -24.10 -30.99
CA GLY A 77 -3.84 -24.30 -30.87
C GLY A 77 -3.40 -25.75 -30.77
N THR A 78 -2.33 -26.07 -31.49
CA THR A 78 -1.50 -27.26 -31.28
C THR A 78 -0.07 -26.78 -31.06
N GLY A 79 0.74 -27.50 -30.28
CA GLY A 79 2.10 -27.07 -29.97
C GLY A 79 2.13 -25.80 -29.10
N ASP A 80 2.87 -24.79 -29.55
CA ASP A 80 3.30 -23.64 -28.75
C ASP A 80 2.15 -22.76 -28.28
N PHE A 81 1.10 -22.56 -29.09
CA PHE A 81 -0.07 -21.77 -28.67
C PHE A 81 -0.74 -22.36 -27.41
N LYS A 82 -0.94 -23.68 -27.34
CA LYS A 82 -1.53 -24.34 -26.17
C LYS A 82 -0.63 -24.26 -24.94
N TYR A 83 0.68 -24.35 -25.15
CA TYR A 83 1.66 -24.17 -24.09
C TYR A 83 1.56 -22.77 -23.48
N PHE A 84 1.58 -21.72 -24.31
CA PHE A 84 1.45 -20.34 -23.86
C PHE A 84 0.08 -20.03 -23.25
N GLN A 85 -1.01 -20.60 -23.79
CA GLN A 85 -2.34 -20.50 -23.18
C GLN A 85 -2.35 -21.09 -21.76
N GLY A 86 -1.70 -22.24 -21.54
CA GLY A 86 -1.56 -22.82 -20.20
C GLY A 86 -0.76 -21.94 -19.25
N LEU A 87 0.33 -21.34 -19.73
CA LEU A 87 1.11 -20.36 -18.96
C LEU A 87 0.29 -19.12 -18.59
N TYR A 88 -0.53 -18.63 -19.53
CA TYR A 88 -1.42 -17.48 -19.31
C TYR A 88 -2.40 -17.78 -18.17
N VAL A 89 -3.09 -18.92 -18.20
CA VAL A 89 -4.05 -19.30 -17.15
C VAL A 89 -3.38 -19.41 -15.79
N ARG A 90 -2.20 -20.04 -15.72
CA ARG A 90 -1.43 -20.16 -14.48
C ARG A 90 -0.99 -18.80 -13.94
N SER A 91 -0.56 -17.90 -14.82
CA SER A 91 -0.13 -16.54 -14.46
C SER A 91 -1.31 -15.72 -13.94
N LEU A 92 -2.48 -15.83 -14.59
CA LEU A 92 -3.72 -15.18 -14.15
C LEU A 92 -4.19 -15.69 -12.77
N GLU A 93 -4.09 -17.00 -12.53
CA GLU A 93 -4.38 -17.57 -11.20
C GLU A 93 -3.42 -17.02 -10.14
N ARG A 94 -2.13 -16.94 -10.45
CA ARG A 94 -1.12 -16.37 -9.53
C ARG A 94 -1.41 -14.90 -9.20
N MET A 95 -1.78 -14.08 -10.20
CA MET A 95 -2.16 -12.68 -9.99
C MET A 95 -3.31 -12.55 -9.00
N ARG A 96 -4.34 -13.39 -9.12
CA ARG A 96 -5.48 -13.40 -8.18
C ARG A 96 -5.08 -13.75 -6.76
N VAL A 97 -4.15 -14.70 -6.58
CA VAL A 97 -3.64 -15.06 -5.25
C VAL A 97 -2.87 -13.87 -4.66
N MET A 98 -1.97 -13.28 -5.43
CA MET A 98 -1.21 -12.08 -5.03
C MET A 98 -2.13 -10.91 -4.67
N ASP A 99 -3.19 -10.65 -5.45
CA ASP A 99 -4.13 -9.56 -5.17
C ASP A 99 -4.88 -9.80 -3.85
N ARG A 100 -5.27 -11.04 -3.55
CA ARG A 100 -5.90 -11.39 -2.26
C ARG A 100 -4.94 -11.22 -1.09
N GLU A 101 -3.68 -11.60 -1.26
CA GLU A 101 -2.63 -11.44 -0.25
C GLU A 101 -2.31 -9.96 0.01
N LEU A 102 -2.21 -9.16 -1.06
CA LEU A 102 -2.05 -7.71 -1.00
C LEU A 102 -3.23 -7.04 -0.30
N ARG A 103 -4.45 -7.43 -0.64
CA ARG A 103 -5.67 -6.93 0.00
C ARG A 103 -5.70 -7.28 1.49
N THR A 104 -5.38 -8.51 1.85
CA THR A 104 -5.31 -8.94 3.26
C THR A 104 -4.26 -8.14 4.02
N SER A 105 -3.09 -7.91 3.42
CA SER A 105 -2.01 -7.12 4.01
C SER A 105 -2.42 -5.65 4.17
N ALA A 106 -3.09 -5.07 3.18
CA ALA A 106 -3.64 -3.71 3.25
C ALA A 106 -4.74 -3.58 4.31
N GLU A 107 -5.64 -4.56 4.40
CA GLU A 107 -6.69 -4.63 5.42
C GLU A 107 -6.09 -4.69 6.83
N SER A 108 -4.98 -5.42 7.04
CA SER A 108 -4.31 -5.47 8.34
C SER A 108 -3.78 -4.11 8.83
N VAL A 109 -3.47 -3.19 7.90
CA VAL A 109 -3.02 -1.82 8.22
C VAL A 109 -4.22 -0.87 8.41
N THR A 110 -5.32 -1.13 7.70
CA THR A 110 -6.43 -0.17 7.55
C THR A 110 -7.66 -0.50 8.39
N LYS A 111 -7.99 -1.78 8.59
CA LYS A 111 -9.10 -2.24 9.43
C LYS A 111 -8.71 -2.12 10.91
N GLY A 112 -9.24 -1.06 11.53
CA GLY A 112 -9.57 -1.08 12.94
C GLY A 112 -10.90 -1.76 13.13
N ASP A 113 -10.96 -2.67 14.11
CA ASP A 113 -12.20 -3.31 14.56
C ASP A 113 -13.36 -2.29 14.63
N GLY A 114 -14.56 -2.72 14.24
CA GLY A 114 -15.73 -1.91 13.88
C GLY A 114 -16.29 -0.94 14.94
N TYR A 115 -15.59 -0.68 16.03
CA TYR A 115 -15.92 0.33 17.05
C TYR A 115 -14.73 1.16 17.54
N GLY A 116 -13.50 0.87 17.09
CA GLY A 116 -12.29 1.50 17.57
C GLY A 116 -11.53 2.18 16.43
N ARG A 117 -11.61 3.52 16.37
CA ARG A 117 -10.65 4.35 15.64
C ARG A 117 -9.24 3.85 16.02
N ILE A 118 -8.55 3.09 15.15
CA ILE A 118 -7.12 2.82 15.36
C ILE A 118 -6.48 4.18 15.57
N SER A 119 -5.85 4.39 16.72
CA SER A 119 -5.17 5.65 16.98
C SER A 119 -4.16 5.88 15.85
N ARG A 120 -4.05 7.13 15.38
CA ARG A 120 -3.15 7.48 14.25
C ARG A 120 -1.73 6.91 14.44
N VAL A 121 -1.29 6.84 15.71
CA VAL A 121 -0.02 6.23 16.14
C VAL A 121 0.05 4.72 15.88
N LYS A 122 -0.98 3.94 16.24
CA LYS A 122 -1.02 2.49 15.98
C LYS A 122 -1.04 2.19 14.48
N ARG A 123 -1.78 2.98 13.69
CA ARG A 123 -1.80 2.85 12.22
C ARG A 123 -0.43 3.16 11.63
N LYS A 124 0.24 4.21 12.10
CA LYS A 124 1.61 4.54 11.70
C LYS A 124 2.59 3.42 12.01
N ALA A 125 2.54 2.87 13.23
CA ALA A 125 3.41 1.76 13.61
C ALA A 125 3.18 0.51 12.74
N ALA A 126 1.91 0.15 12.51
CA ALA A 126 1.55 -0.96 11.62
C ALA A 126 2.04 -0.74 10.18
N TRP A 127 1.82 0.46 9.62
CA TRP A 127 2.31 0.83 8.30
C TRP A 127 3.84 0.78 8.20
N MET A 128 4.55 1.37 9.16
CA MET A 128 6.02 1.35 9.14
C MET A 128 6.60 -0.07 9.19
N ALA A 129 5.92 -0.99 9.89
CA ALA A 129 6.31 -2.40 9.97
C ALA A 129 6.00 -3.18 8.67
N SER A 130 4.95 -2.82 7.94
CA SER A 130 4.49 -3.57 6.76
C SER A 130 4.87 -2.95 5.41
N ARG A 131 5.15 -1.64 5.34
CA ARG A 131 5.32 -0.89 4.08
C ARG A 131 6.32 -1.52 3.11
N ALA A 132 7.45 -2.01 3.62
CA ALA A 132 8.50 -2.59 2.77
C ALA A 132 8.07 -3.95 2.19
N ARG A 133 7.24 -4.70 2.94
CA ARG A 133 6.65 -5.94 2.45
C ARG A 133 5.58 -5.64 1.40
N ILE A 134 4.64 -4.76 1.71
CA ILE A 134 3.56 -4.36 0.79
C ILE A 134 4.15 -3.83 -0.53
N GLN A 135 5.19 -3.00 -0.46
CA GLN A 135 5.84 -2.48 -1.66
C GLN A 135 6.50 -3.59 -2.49
N ARG A 136 7.18 -4.55 -1.85
CA ARG A 136 7.76 -5.71 -2.55
C ARG A 136 6.68 -6.55 -3.21
N ASP A 137 5.58 -6.81 -2.52
CA ASP A 137 4.48 -7.62 -3.02
C ASP A 137 3.78 -6.92 -4.21
N ILE A 138 3.66 -5.58 -4.17
CA ILE A 138 3.20 -4.76 -5.31
C ILE A 138 4.15 -4.92 -6.51
N ASP A 139 5.46 -4.88 -6.29
CA ASP A 139 6.44 -4.97 -7.37
C ASP A 139 6.51 -6.39 -7.96
N GLU A 140 6.37 -7.41 -7.13
CA GLU A 140 6.22 -8.80 -7.59
C GLU A 140 4.94 -8.97 -8.42
N ARG A 141 3.82 -8.43 -7.94
CA ARG A 141 2.55 -8.46 -8.67
C ARG A 141 2.66 -7.77 -10.04
N LYS A 142 3.30 -6.60 -10.13
CA LYS A 142 3.57 -5.91 -11.41
C LYS A 142 4.44 -6.74 -12.36
N THR A 143 5.39 -7.49 -11.83
CA THR A 143 6.22 -8.39 -12.62
C THR A 143 5.38 -9.49 -13.29
N GLU A 144 4.34 -9.98 -12.59
CA GLU A 144 3.40 -10.94 -13.17
C GLU A 144 2.54 -10.32 -14.30
N SER A 145 2.18 -9.03 -14.22
CA SER A 145 1.53 -8.32 -15.34
C SER A 145 2.42 -8.28 -16.59
N ILE A 146 3.71 -8.00 -16.42
CA ILE A 146 4.69 -8.02 -17.53
C ILE A 146 4.78 -9.42 -18.14
N ARG A 147 4.77 -10.45 -17.29
CA ARG A 147 4.80 -11.85 -17.74
C ARG A 147 3.57 -12.21 -18.56
N ILE A 148 2.37 -11.82 -18.12
CA ILE A 148 1.15 -12.02 -18.92
C ILE A 148 1.26 -11.34 -20.28
N PHE A 149 1.72 -10.09 -20.31
CA PHE A 149 1.91 -9.37 -21.57
C PHE A 149 2.86 -10.10 -22.52
N GLN A 150 4.00 -10.59 -22.01
CA GLN A 150 4.94 -11.39 -22.80
C GLN A 150 4.34 -12.70 -23.31
N ILE A 151 3.55 -13.39 -22.48
CA ILE A 151 2.84 -14.61 -22.89
C ILE A 151 1.82 -14.29 -24.00
N GLN A 152 1.09 -13.18 -23.89
CA GLN A 152 0.16 -12.72 -24.92
C GLN A 152 0.87 -12.41 -26.25
N LEU A 153 2.02 -11.74 -26.21
CA LEU A 153 2.84 -11.53 -27.40
C LEU A 153 3.32 -12.86 -28.01
N ALA A 154 3.78 -13.79 -27.18
CA ALA A 154 4.21 -15.10 -27.64
C ALA A 154 3.07 -15.89 -28.29
N MET A 155 1.85 -15.82 -27.75
CA MET A 155 0.64 -16.41 -28.36
C MET A 155 0.29 -15.80 -29.71
N LEU A 156 0.58 -14.51 -29.93
CA LEU A 156 0.34 -13.83 -31.22
C LEU A 156 1.39 -14.17 -32.27
N SER A 157 2.59 -14.58 -31.85
CA SER A 157 3.69 -14.97 -32.73
C SER A 157 3.77 -16.48 -33.04
N ALA A 158 2.95 -17.29 -32.38
CA ALA A 158 2.89 -18.75 -32.51
C ALA A 158 1.80 -19.18 -33.52
#